data_AF-A0AAW8FEM7-F1
#
_entry.id   AF-A0AAW8FEM7-F1
#
_cell.length_a   1.000
_cell.length_b   1.000
_cell.length_c   1.000
_cell.angle_alpha   90.00
_cell.angle_beta   90.00
_cell.angle_gamma   90.00
#
_symmetry.space_group_name_H-M   'P 1'
#
loop_
_entity.id
_entity.type
_entity.pdbx_description
1 polymer ?
#
loop_
_entity_poly.entity_id
_entity_poly.type
_entity_poly.pdbx_seq_one_letter_code
_entity_poly.pdbx_strand_id
1 'polypeptide(L)'
;MGESAVGGARPPVTDPFDAVPELAPLRTAAWDGDWEATQAFFQKIPSPVDVSFAAALLAGVERTEWFLEKAAKAQPTDPLPRTLLAERYIHLGWRARGHARGEDVPWDRAEQFHDWLRKAERLLIEVCAEHPAYVPAWTARLATARGLALGQSEARRRYDRLAEHHPHHFRAQSHLLQQLCPKWGGSWEAAHGFARECTNAAPDGSHAGVLVAEAHIEHCTDLEGTQAAEYLRNVSVRDELRRAARASVLHPDHRRDWHWTGSHSTFALAFSLGGHLGDAARHFTALGDTASESFWRYLPDWKTRFTQQRTAALATL
;
A
#
# COMPACT_ATOMS: atom_id res chain seq x y z
N MET A 1 -38.91 31.77 -0.60
CA MET A 1 -37.46 31.74 -0.83
C MET A 1 -36.98 30.35 -0.49
N GLY A 2 -36.95 29.47 -1.51
CA GLY A 2 -36.51 28.09 -1.34
C GLY A 2 -35.00 28.06 -1.31
N GLU A 3 -34.43 27.61 -0.20
CA GLU A 3 -33.04 27.18 -0.16
C GLU A 3 -32.87 26.04 -1.16
N SER A 4 -32.17 26.34 -2.24
CA SER A 4 -31.69 25.33 -3.16
C SER A 4 -30.68 24.48 -2.40
N ALA A 5 -31.07 23.23 -2.10
CA ALA A 5 -30.14 22.20 -1.68
C ALA A 5 -29.14 21.98 -2.82
N VAL A 6 -27.99 22.65 -2.73
CA VAL A 6 -26.81 22.27 -3.50
C VAL A 6 -26.50 20.84 -3.06
N GLY A 7 -26.76 19.88 -3.95
CA GLY A 7 -26.48 18.47 -3.73
C GLY A 7 -24.98 18.30 -3.48
N GLY A 8 -24.57 18.34 -2.21
CA GLY A 8 -23.20 18.10 -1.81
C GLY A 8 -22.82 16.68 -2.23
N ALA A 9 -21.79 16.57 -3.06
CA ALA A 9 -21.27 15.29 -3.47
C ALA A 9 -20.90 14.47 -2.21
N ARG A 10 -21.41 13.24 -2.13
CA ARG A 10 -21.15 12.34 -1.01
C ARG A 10 -19.62 12.13 -0.87
N PRO A 11 -19.06 12.19 0.35
CA PRO A 11 -17.64 11.93 0.53
C PRO A 11 -17.28 10.51 0.08
N PRO A 12 -16.06 10.28 -0.43
CA PRO A 12 -15.66 8.95 -0.88
C PRO A 12 -15.64 7.95 0.29
N VAL A 13 -16.01 6.71 0.00
CA VAL A 13 -15.84 5.54 0.88
C VAL A 13 -14.37 5.15 0.88
N THR A 14 -13.77 5.15 2.06
CA THR A 14 -12.31 5.14 2.22
C THR A 14 -11.80 4.07 3.17
N ASP A 15 -12.68 3.55 4.03
CA ASP A 15 -12.38 2.38 4.84
C ASP A 15 -12.25 1.15 3.91
N PRO A 16 -11.06 0.50 3.86
CA PRO A 16 -10.88 -0.72 3.07
C PRO A 16 -11.85 -1.84 3.44
N PHE A 17 -12.31 -1.92 4.70
CA PHE A 17 -13.29 -2.91 5.13
C PHE A 17 -14.69 -2.65 4.56
N ASP A 18 -15.00 -1.40 4.20
CA ASP A 18 -16.26 -1.04 3.54
C ASP A 18 -16.15 -1.20 2.01
N ALA A 19 -14.94 -1.05 1.45
CA ALA A 19 -14.67 -1.24 0.02
C ALA A 19 -14.54 -2.72 -0.39
N VAL A 20 -14.29 -3.62 0.57
CA VAL A 20 -14.12 -5.06 0.38
C VAL A 20 -14.94 -5.80 1.45
N PRO A 21 -16.23 -6.08 1.19
CA PRO A 21 -17.13 -6.68 2.18
C PRO A 21 -16.65 -8.03 2.74
N GLU A 22 -15.87 -8.78 1.98
CA GLU A 22 -15.29 -10.07 2.37
C GLU A 22 -14.36 -9.94 3.60
N LEU A 23 -13.83 -8.75 3.88
CA LEU A 23 -12.98 -8.48 5.04
C LEU A 23 -13.76 -8.09 6.29
N ALA A 24 -15.08 -7.86 6.20
CA ALA A 24 -15.90 -7.47 7.35
C ALA A 24 -15.82 -8.46 8.54
N PRO A 25 -15.83 -9.80 8.33
CA PRO A 25 -15.67 -10.74 9.45
C PRO A 25 -14.36 -10.59 10.20
N LEU A 26 -13.26 -10.24 9.51
CA LEU A 26 -11.97 -9.99 10.15
C LEU A 26 -12.04 -8.76 11.06
N ARG A 27 -12.70 -7.68 10.62
CA ARG A 27 -12.91 -6.47 11.44
C ARG A 27 -13.71 -6.78 12.70
N THR A 28 -14.78 -7.56 12.58
CA THR A 28 -15.60 -7.98 13.73
C THR A 28 -14.79 -8.82 14.71
N ALA A 29 -14.11 -9.87 14.25
CA ALA A 29 -13.28 -10.72 15.10
C ALA A 29 -12.19 -9.92 15.83
N ALA A 30 -11.55 -8.98 15.13
CA ALA A 30 -10.53 -8.12 15.71
C ALA A 30 -11.08 -7.18 16.79
N TRP A 31 -12.27 -6.61 16.57
CA TRP A 31 -12.95 -5.73 17.53
C TRP A 31 -13.33 -6.47 18.82
N ASP A 32 -13.79 -7.71 18.67
CA ASP A 32 -14.20 -8.57 19.78
C ASP A 32 -13.00 -9.25 20.48
N GLY A 33 -11.80 -9.14 19.91
CA GLY A 33 -10.60 -9.83 20.39
C GLY A 33 -10.68 -11.35 20.26
N ASP A 34 -11.47 -11.83 19.30
CA ASP A 34 -11.68 -13.24 19.02
C ASP A 34 -10.54 -13.80 18.15
N TRP A 35 -9.55 -14.39 18.82
CA TRP A 35 -8.44 -15.05 18.13
C TRP A 35 -8.90 -16.25 17.29
N GLU A 36 -9.87 -17.03 17.75
CA GLU A 36 -10.32 -18.22 17.03
C GLU A 36 -10.97 -17.83 15.69
N ALA A 37 -11.86 -16.85 15.71
CA ALA A 37 -12.47 -16.30 14.51
C ALA A 37 -11.42 -15.61 13.60
N THR A 38 -10.45 -14.90 14.18
CA THR A 38 -9.35 -14.29 13.42
C THR A 38 -8.52 -15.37 12.71
N GLN A 39 -8.08 -16.41 13.42
CA GLN A 39 -7.30 -17.51 12.85
C GLN A 39 -8.09 -18.26 11.77
N ALA A 40 -9.37 -18.55 12.02
CA ALA A 40 -10.25 -19.21 11.06
C ALA A 40 -10.49 -18.35 9.81
N PHE A 41 -10.47 -17.02 9.91
CA PHE A 41 -10.52 -16.14 8.74
C PHE A 41 -9.28 -16.30 7.87
N PHE A 42 -8.08 -16.19 8.45
CA PHE A 42 -6.83 -16.30 7.71
C PHE A 42 -6.61 -17.68 7.08
N GLN A 43 -7.03 -18.77 7.73
CA GLN A 43 -6.94 -20.13 7.18
C GLN A 43 -7.75 -20.32 5.89
N LYS A 44 -8.77 -19.48 5.64
CA LYS A 44 -9.60 -19.54 4.43
C LYS A 44 -9.04 -18.73 3.27
N ILE A 45 -8.00 -17.92 3.50
CA ILE A 45 -7.40 -17.08 2.46
C ILE A 45 -6.45 -17.95 1.61
N PRO A 46 -6.73 -18.16 0.31
CA PRO A 46 -5.94 -19.07 -0.51
C PRO A 46 -4.61 -18.46 -1.00
N SER A 47 -4.51 -17.13 -1.03
CA SER A 47 -3.39 -16.40 -1.61
C SER A 47 -2.52 -15.75 -0.53
N PRO A 48 -1.18 -15.97 -0.53
CA PRO A 48 -0.27 -15.26 0.36
C PRO A 48 -0.27 -13.73 0.17
N VAL A 49 -0.64 -13.26 -1.03
CA VAL A 49 -0.83 -11.83 -1.32
C VAL A 49 -1.98 -11.27 -0.49
N ASP A 50 -3.11 -11.97 -0.49
CA ASP A 50 -4.31 -11.59 0.26
C ASP A 50 -4.10 -11.71 1.78
N VAL A 51 -3.32 -12.71 2.24
CA VAL A 51 -2.91 -12.82 3.65
C VAL A 51 -2.14 -11.58 4.08
N SER A 52 -1.17 -11.15 3.27
CA SER A 52 -0.41 -9.93 3.55
C SER A 52 -1.32 -8.71 3.56
N PHE A 53 -2.26 -8.58 2.61
CA PHE A 53 -3.22 -7.47 2.59
C PHE A 53 -4.09 -7.43 3.86
N ALA A 54 -4.72 -8.56 4.22
CA ALA A 54 -5.55 -8.69 5.41
C ALA A 54 -4.77 -8.42 6.72
N ALA A 55 -3.51 -8.85 6.79
CA ALA A 55 -2.64 -8.61 7.94
C ALA A 55 -2.38 -7.10 8.17
N ALA A 56 -2.13 -6.32 7.11
CA ALA A 56 -2.00 -4.86 7.23
C ALA A 56 -3.28 -4.19 7.71
N LEU A 57 -4.44 -4.65 7.24
CA LEU A 57 -5.72 -4.07 7.66
C LEU A 57 -6.03 -4.41 9.11
N LEU A 58 -5.82 -5.66 9.52
CA LEU A 58 -5.93 -6.07 10.92
C LEU A 58 -5.01 -5.24 11.83
N ALA A 59 -3.78 -4.99 11.40
CA ALA A 59 -2.83 -4.17 12.14
C ALA A 59 -3.31 -2.73 12.36
N GLY A 60 -4.21 -2.21 11.52
CA GLY A 60 -4.87 -0.91 11.68
C GLY A 60 -6.08 -0.92 12.63
N VAL A 61 -6.62 -2.08 12.97
CA VAL A 61 -7.72 -2.18 13.94
C VAL A 61 -7.18 -1.90 15.34
N GLU A 62 -7.84 -1.00 16.05
CA GLU A 62 -7.39 -0.55 17.37
C GLU A 62 -7.50 -1.64 18.42
N ARG A 63 -6.59 -1.61 19.40
CA ARG A 63 -6.61 -2.46 20.62
C ARG A 63 -6.51 -3.97 20.34
N THR A 64 -5.83 -4.36 19.26
CA THR A 64 -5.63 -5.77 18.87
C THR A 64 -4.38 -6.40 19.50
N GLU A 65 -3.50 -5.63 20.12
CA GLU A 65 -2.20 -6.09 20.64
C GLU A 65 -2.35 -7.24 21.63
N TRP A 66 -3.25 -7.10 22.61
CA TRP A 66 -3.33 -8.02 23.75
C TRP A 66 -3.70 -9.46 23.34
N PHE A 67 -4.63 -9.63 22.39
CA PHE A 67 -5.05 -10.98 21.97
C PHE A 67 -4.06 -11.57 20.98
N LEU A 68 -3.41 -10.74 20.14
CA LEU A 68 -2.32 -11.16 19.26
C LEU A 68 -1.09 -11.60 20.06
N GLU A 69 -0.74 -10.88 21.13
CA GLU A 69 0.32 -11.26 22.07
C GLU A 69 0.01 -12.60 22.75
N LYS A 70 -1.23 -12.77 23.22
CA LYS A 70 -1.69 -14.04 23.81
C LYS A 70 -1.61 -15.18 22.80
N ALA A 71 -2.04 -14.95 21.55
CA ALA A 71 -2.01 -15.94 20.49
C ALA A 71 -0.58 -16.34 20.10
N ALA A 72 0.31 -15.36 19.88
CA ALA A 72 1.71 -15.61 19.53
C ALA A 72 2.45 -16.35 20.66
N LYS A 73 2.13 -16.06 21.92
CA LYS A 73 2.67 -16.79 23.08
C LYS A 73 2.14 -18.22 23.17
N ALA A 74 0.86 -18.44 22.88
CA ALA A 74 0.24 -19.76 22.92
C ALA A 74 0.68 -20.67 21.76
N GLN A 75 1.07 -20.09 20.63
CA GLN A 75 1.47 -20.79 19.41
C GLN A 75 2.86 -20.32 18.93
N PRO A 76 3.93 -20.62 19.68
CA PRO A 76 5.26 -20.04 19.45
C PRO A 76 5.92 -20.47 18.15
N THR A 77 5.49 -21.57 17.53
CA THR A 77 6.02 -22.10 16.27
C THR A 77 5.14 -21.77 15.06
N ASP A 78 3.92 -21.25 15.27
CA ASP A 78 3.02 -20.88 14.18
C ASP A 78 3.44 -19.51 13.61
N PRO A 79 3.76 -19.42 12.30
CA PRO A 79 4.17 -18.16 11.69
C PRO A 79 3.07 -17.09 11.67
N LEU A 80 1.80 -17.47 11.66
CA LEU A 80 0.67 -16.55 11.51
C LEU A 80 0.53 -15.57 12.68
N PRO A 81 0.26 -16.00 13.94
CA PRO A 81 0.06 -15.07 15.06
C PRO A 81 1.28 -14.17 15.30
N ARG A 82 2.50 -14.71 15.14
CA ARG A 82 3.75 -13.96 15.28
C ARG A 82 3.86 -12.85 14.22
N THR A 83 3.47 -13.15 12.98
CA THR A 83 3.49 -12.17 11.89
C THR A 83 2.40 -11.12 12.03
N LEU A 84 1.18 -11.50 12.45
CA LEU A 84 0.09 -10.55 12.71
C LEU A 84 0.45 -9.58 13.84
N LEU A 85 1.05 -10.10 14.92
CA LEU A 85 1.57 -9.28 16.01
C LEU A 85 2.67 -8.32 15.53
N ALA A 86 3.60 -8.81 14.70
CA ALA A 86 4.65 -7.98 14.13
C ALA A 86 4.10 -6.86 13.22
N GLU A 87 3.10 -7.15 12.37
CA GLU A 87 2.40 -6.13 11.58
C GLU A 87 1.72 -5.09 12.47
N ARG A 88 1.08 -5.50 13.58
CA ARG A 88 0.51 -4.54 14.56
C ARG A 88 1.59 -3.67 15.18
N TYR A 89 2.73 -4.22 15.59
CA TYR A 89 3.85 -3.44 16.11
C TYR A 89 4.41 -2.47 15.06
N ILE A 90 4.54 -2.90 13.80
CA ILE A 90 4.93 -2.02 12.69
C ILE A 90 3.95 -0.86 12.56
N HIS A 91 2.65 -1.14 12.57
CA HIS A 91 1.60 -0.11 12.50
C HIS A 91 1.70 0.90 13.65
N LEU A 92 1.86 0.43 14.88
CA LEU A 92 2.05 1.28 16.06
C LEU A 92 3.31 2.15 15.95
N GLY A 93 4.39 1.60 15.41
CA GLY A 93 5.59 2.37 15.11
C GLY A 93 5.31 3.53 14.17
N TRP A 94 4.72 3.26 12.99
CA TRP A 94 4.41 4.32 12.02
C TRP A 94 3.44 5.37 12.58
N ARG A 95 2.48 4.95 13.40
CA ARG A 95 1.58 5.88 14.12
C ARG A 95 2.35 6.78 15.09
N ALA A 96 3.26 6.23 15.88
CA ALA A 96 4.07 7.00 16.84
C ALA A 96 4.99 8.02 16.14
N ARG A 97 5.59 7.63 15.01
CA ARG A 97 6.42 8.52 14.18
C ARG A 97 5.61 9.70 13.62
N GLY A 98 4.37 9.44 13.21
CA GLY A 98 3.52 10.40 12.52
C GLY A 98 4.00 10.68 11.08
N HIS A 99 3.59 11.82 10.54
CA HIS A 99 3.84 12.21 9.15
C HIS A 99 5.09 13.07 8.92
N ALA A 100 5.80 13.44 9.99
CA ALA A 100 7.06 14.17 9.89
C ALA A 100 8.13 13.33 9.14
N ARG A 101 9.07 14.01 8.46
CA ARG A 101 10.08 13.38 7.61
C ARG A 101 11.47 13.57 8.22
N GLY A 102 12.34 12.57 8.04
CA GLY A 102 13.77 12.66 8.37
C GLY A 102 14.06 13.34 9.71
N GLU A 103 14.80 14.44 9.64
CA GLU A 103 15.24 15.26 10.77
C GLU A 103 14.12 16.05 11.48
N ASP A 104 12.94 16.19 10.87
CA ASP A 104 11.79 16.87 11.46
C ASP A 104 11.03 15.99 12.47
N VAL A 105 11.37 14.69 12.57
CA VAL A 105 10.75 13.78 13.52
C VAL A 105 11.33 14.04 14.92
N PRO A 106 10.49 14.40 15.92
CA PRO A 106 10.96 14.56 17.30
C PRO A 106 11.66 13.29 17.82
N TRP A 107 12.74 13.47 18.58
CA TRP A 107 13.59 12.37 19.04
C TRP A 107 12.82 11.30 19.85
N ASP A 108 11.92 11.71 20.74
CA ASP A 108 11.07 10.83 21.54
C ASP A 108 10.12 9.97 20.69
N ARG A 109 9.61 10.55 19.58
CA ARG A 109 8.79 9.82 18.60
C ARG A 109 9.64 8.88 17.76
N ALA A 110 10.85 9.28 17.39
CA ALA A 110 11.81 8.45 16.66
C ALA A 110 12.26 7.24 17.50
N GLU A 111 12.50 7.42 18.80
CA GLU A 111 12.83 6.34 19.72
C GLU A 111 11.67 5.32 19.84
N GLN A 112 10.46 5.80 20.14
CA GLN A 112 9.26 4.95 20.20
C GLN A 112 9.02 4.20 18.89
N PHE A 113 9.20 4.86 17.75
CA PHE A 113 9.11 4.25 16.43
C PHE A 113 10.08 3.08 16.29
N HIS A 114 11.36 3.28 16.59
CA HIS A 114 12.37 2.23 16.48
C HIS A 114 12.14 1.09 17.46
N ASP A 115 11.67 1.36 18.68
CA ASP A 115 11.37 0.32 19.67
C ASP A 115 10.26 -0.62 19.21
N TRP A 116 9.21 -0.08 18.60
CA TRP A 116 8.16 -0.89 17.99
C TRP A 116 8.69 -1.74 16.84
N LEU A 117 9.50 -1.16 15.94
CA LEU A 117 10.07 -1.91 14.82
C LEU A 117 11.06 -3.00 15.28
N ARG A 118 11.84 -2.76 16.33
CA ARG A 118 12.72 -3.79 16.93
C ARG A 118 11.92 -4.93 17.55
N LYS A 119 10.79 -4.64 18.22
CA LYS A 119 9.88 -5.68 18.72
C LYS A 119 9.33 -6.54 17.59
N ALA A 120 8.90 -5.91 16.49
CA ALA A 120 8.45 -6.65 15.30
C ALA A 120 9.58 -7.51 14.70
N GLU A 121 10.77 -6.94 14.54
CA GLU A 121 11.90 -7.64 13.91
C GLU A 121 12.36 -8.86 14.71
N ARG A 122 12.28 -8.84 16.05
CA ARG A 122 12.58 -10.01 16.90
C ARG A 122 11.68 -11.20 16.57
N LEU A 123 10.39 -10.98 16.35
CA LEU A 123 9.45 -12.03 15.93
C LEU A 123 9.76 -12.48 14.50
N LEU A 124 9.94 -11.52 13.59
CA LEU A 124 10.03 -11.80 12.16
C LEU A 124 11.33 -12.49 11.76
N ILE A 125 12.46 -12.22 12.42
CA ILE A 125 13.73 -12.92 12.17
C ILE A 125 13.56 -14.42 12.39
N GLU A 126 12.97 -14.79 13.52
CA GLU A 126 12.75 -16.19 13.89
C GLU A 126 11.75 -16.85 12.94
N VAL A 127 10.62 -16.19 12.64
CA VAL A 127 9.62 -16.71 11.67
C VAL A 127 10.24 -16.96 10.30
N CYS A 128 11.02 -16.02 9.75
CA CYS A 128 11.67 -16.21 8.45
C CYS A 128 12.78 -17.27 8.47
N ALA A 129 13.41 -17.53 9.62
CA ALA A 129 14.40 -18.59 9.76
C ALA A 129 13.74 -19.97 9.82
N GLU A 130 12.63 -20.10 10.55
CA GLU A 130 11.86 -21.33 10.70
C GLU A 130 11.04 -21.64 9.42
N HIS A 131 10.49 -20.62 8.79
CA HIS A 131 9.56 -20.70 7.65
C HIS A 131 10.04 -19.82 6.48
N PRO A 132 11.12 -20.20 5.77
CA PRO A 132 11.74 -19.34 4.76
C PRO A 132 10.83 -19.01 3.56
N ALA A 133 9.82 -19.83 3.27
CA ALA A 133 8.85 -19.56 2.21
C ALA A 133 7.63 -18.73 2.67
N TYR A 134 7.54 -18.35 3.95
CA TYR A 134 6.38 -17.65 4.50
C TYR A 134 6.39 -16.15 4.15
N VAL A 135 5.78 -15.82 3.02
CA VAL A 135 5.76 -14.48 2.42
C VAL A 135 5.27 -13.34 3.32
N PRO A 136 4.21 -13.51 4.14
CA PRO A 136 3.72 -12.40 4.97
C PRO A 136 4.80 -11.86 5.92
N ALA A 137 5.63 -12.74 6.49
CA ALA A 137 6.73 -12.31 7.36
C ALA A 137 7.80 -11.54 6.59
N TRP A 138 8.22 -12.03 5.41
CA TRP A 138 9.18 -11.30 4.56
C TRP A 138 8.64 -9.95 4.11
N THR A 139 7.34 -9.85 3.80
CA THR A 139 6.68 -8.59 3.44
C THR A 139 6.75 -7.58 4.58
N ALA A 140 6.43 -8.01 5.81
CA ALA A 140 6.57 -7.18 7.00
C ALA A 140 8.03 -6.77 7.25
N ARG A 141 9.00 -7.66 6.99
CA ARG A 141 10.44 -7.35 7.11
C ARG A 141 10.95 -6.32 6.10
N LEU A 142 10.31 -6.14 4.95
CA LEU A 142 10.63 -5.03 4.05
C LEU A 142 10.22 -3.69 4.66
N ALA A 143 9.08 -3.66 5.36
CA ALA A 143 8.64 -2.46 6.07
C ALA A 143 9.58 -2.10 7.24
N THR A 144 10.04 -3.08 8.02
CA THR A 144 11.00 -2.84 9.11
C THR A 144 12.37 -2.45 8.58
N ALA A 145 12.85 -3.03 7.46
CA ALA A 145 14.14 -2.64 6.86
C ALA A 145 14.19 -1.15 6.51
N ARG A 146 13.09 -0.63 5.93
CA ARG A 146 12.94 0.79 5.62
C ARG A 146 12.88 1.65 6.88
N GLY A 147 12.01 1.27 7.83
CA GLY A 147 11.82 2.07 9.04
C GLY A 147 13.03 2.08 9.99
N LEU A 148 13.81 1.00 10.05
CA LEU A 148 15.05 0.90 10.82
C LEU A 148 16.28 1.40 10.05
N ALA A 149 16.10 1.92 8.84
CA ALA A 149 17.18 2.42 7.97
C ALA A 149 18.32 1.40 7.76
N LEU A 150 18.00 0.13 7.51
CA LEU A 150 18.99 -0.94 7.32
C LEU A 150 19.73 -0.88 5.97
N GLY A 151 19.34 0.05 5.09
CA GLY A 151 19.99 0.32 3.81
C GLY A 151 19.45 -0.50 2.62
N GLN A 152 19.87 -0.08 1.43
CA GLN A 152 19.39 -0.61 0.14
C GLN A 152 19.70 -2.10 -0.03
N SER A 153 20.92 -2.53 0.32
CA SER A 153 21.36 -3.92 0.16
C SER A 153 20.55 -4.89 1.04
N GLU A 154 20.22 -4.49 2.27
CA GLU A 154 19.44 -5.32 3.18
C GLU A 154 18.00 -5.48 2.68
N ALA A 155 17.38 -4.37 2.25
CA ALA A 155 16.03 -4.41 1.69
C ALA A 155 15.97 -5.26 0.41
N ARG A 156 16.95 -5.12 -0.49
CA ARG A 156 17.05 -5.93 -1.70
C ARG A 156 17.20 -7.41 -1.35
N ARG A 157 18.11 -7.77 -0.43
CA ARG A 157 18.28 -9.17 0.02
C ARG A 157 16.98 -9.77 0.55
N ARG A 158 16.22 -9.03 1.35
CA ARG A 158 14.93 -9.49 1.90
C ARG A 158 13.89 -9.68 0.81
N TYR A 159 13.85 -8.77 -0.17
CA TYR A 159 12.94 -8.89 -1.31
C TYR A 159 13.30 -10.09 -2.18
N ASP A 160 14.58 -10.29 -2.50
CA ASP A 160 15.03 -11.40 -3.34
C ASP A 160 14.63 -12.76 -2.72
N ARG A 161 14.79 -12.92 -1.39
CA ARG A 161 14.32 -14.10 -0.64
C ARG A 161 12.81 -14.34 -0.76
N LEU A 162 12.02 -13.28 -0.74
CA LEU A 162 10.57 -13.39 -0.96
C LEU A 162 10.27 -13.75 -2.41
N ALA A 163 10.97 -13.10 -3.36
CA ALA A 163 10.76 -13.25 -4.80
C ALA A 163 11.16 -14.64 -5.33
N GLU A 164 12.07 -15.35 -4.65
CA GLU A 164 12.34 -16.78 -4.89
C GLU A 164 11.07 -17.64 -4.86
N HIS A 165 10.08 -17.26 -4.05
CA HIS A 165 8.82 -17.98 -3.89
C HIS A 165 7.63 -17.27 -4.56
N HIS A 166 7.57 -15.94 -4.49
CA HIS A 166 6.45 -15.15 -4.97
C HIS A 166 6.93 -13.86 -5.68
N PRO A 167 7.49 -13.96 -6.90
CA PRO A 167 8.17 -12.84 -7.59
C PRO A 167 7.25 -11.67 -7.98
N HIS A 168 5.93 -11.89 -8.01
CA HIS A 168 4.92 -10.88 -8.37
C HIS A 168 4.08 -10.44 -7.17
N HIS A 169 4.59 -10.60 -5.95
CA HIS A 169 3.90 -10.17 -4.74
C HIS A 169 3.86 -8.64 -4.65
N PHE A 170 2.76 -8.05 -5.15
CA PHE A 170 2.62 -6.60 -5.37
C PHE A 170 2.96 -5.75 -4.13
N ARG A 171 2.47 -6.12 -2.94
CA ARG A 171 2.76 -5.35 -1.72
C ARG A 171 4.26 -5.35 -1.38
N ALA A 172 4.97 -6.45 -1.62
CA ALA A 172 6.41 -6.54 -1.37
C ALA A 172 7.19 -5.70 -2.38
N GLN A 173 6.77 -5.73 -3.66
CA GLN A 173 7.32 -4.87 -4.70
C GLN A 173 7.12 -3.39 -4.35
N SER A 174 5.93 -2.98 -3.90
CA SER A 174 5.67 -1.60 -3.47
C SER A 174 6.54 -1.19 -2.26
N HIS A 175 6.75 -2.10 -1.30
CA HIS A 175 7.67 -1.84 -0.18
C HIS A 175 9.13 -1.60 -0.65
N LEU A 176 9.63 -2.41 -1.58
CA LEU A 176 10.97 -2.23 -2.14
C LEU A 176 11.04 -0.96 -3.01
N LEU A 177 10.04 -0.68 -3.84
CA LEU A 177 9.97 0.54 -4.65
C LEU A 177 10.12 1.78 -3.76
N GLN A 178 9.37 1.85 -2.66
CA GLN A 178 9.49 2.93 -1.69
C GLN A 178 10.90 3.04 -1.11
N GLN A 179 11.56 1.93 -0.79
CA GLN A 179 12.94 1.95 -0.30
C GLN A 179 13.92 2.52 -1.33
N LEU A 180 13.68 2.25 -2.62
CA LEU A 180 14.52 2.73 -3.72
C LEU A 180 14.33 4.23 -4.02
N CYS A 181 13.31 4.88 -3.47
CA CYS A 181 13.14 6.33 -3.61
C CYS A 181 14.27 7.11 -2.89
N PRO A 182 14.70 8.29 -3.40
CA PRO A 182 15.75 9.11 -2.79
C PRO A 182 15.53 9.46 -1.32
N LYS A 183 14.28 9.70 -0.91
CA LYS A 183 13.90 9.97 0.49
C LYS A 183 14.29 8.86 1.48
N TRP A 184 14.65 7.67 0.98
CA TRP A 184 15.14 6.53 1.76
C TRP A 184 16.57 6.11 1.36
N GLY A 185 17.35 7.01 0.75
CA GLY A 185 18.74 6.78 0.36
C GLY A 185 18.90 6.00 -0.95
N GLY A 186 17.87 5.97 -1.79
CA GLY A 186 17.92 5.37 -3.13
C GLY A 186 18.08 6.41 -4.25
N SER A 187 17.58 6.11 -5.45
CA SER A 187 17.63 6.99 -6.62
C SER A 187 16.40 6.82 -7.51
N TRP A 188 16.01 7.87 -8.24
CA TRP A 188 14.90 7.79 -9.19
C TRP A 188 15.18 6.80 -10.32
N GLU A 189 16.44 6.67 -10.77
CA GLU A 189 16.83 5.65 -11.74
C GLU A 189 16.53 4.24 -11.24
N ALA A 190 16.91 3.94 -9.99
CA ALA A 190 16.66 2.63 -9.39
C ALA A 190 15.15 2.36 -9.18
N ALA A 191 14.40 3.35 -8.68
CA ALA A 191 12.96 3.23 -8.45
C ALA A 191 12.19 2.99 -9.76
N HIS A 192 12.42 3.82 -10.78
CA HIS A 192 11.79 3.68 -12.10
C HIS A 192 12.25 2.41 -12.82
N GLY A 193 13.53 2.06 -12.72
CA GLY A 193 14.08 0.83 -13.28
C GLY A 193 13.40 -0.41 -12.70
N PHE A 194 13.29 -0.47 -11.37
CA PHE A 194 12.62 -1.58 -10.68
C PHE A 194 11.12 -1.67 -11.02
N ALA A 195 10.40 -0.54 -11.08
CA ALA A 195 8.98 -0.54 -11.47
C ALA A 195 8.76 -1.13 -12.88
N ARG A 196 9.63 -0.78 -13.85
CA ARG A 196 9.60 -1.34 -15.20
C ARG A 196 9.97 -2.82 -15.22
N GLU A 197 10.99 -3.22 -14.49
CA GLU A 197 11.40 -4.63 -14.35
C GLU A 197 10.23 -5.50 -13.85
N CYS A 198 9.57 -5.07 -12.75
CA CYS A 198 8.43 -5.79 -12.21
C CYS A 198 7.26 -5.85 -13.20
N THR A 199 6.95 -4.75 -13.88
CA THR A 199 5.84 -4.69 -14.85
C THR A 199 6.09 -5.61 -16.03
N ASN A 200 7.31 -5.65 -16.57
CA ASN A 200 7.66 -6.46 -17.74
C ASN A 200 7.75 -7.96 -17.42
N ALA A 201 8.11 -8.32 -16.18
CA ALA A 201 8.24 -9.70 -15.76
C ALA A 201 6.92 -10.33 -15.29
N ALA A 202 5.93 -9.51 -14.93
CA ALA A 202 4.69 -10.00 -14.36
C ALA A 202 3.70 -10.50 -15.42
N PRO A 203 2.81 -11.44 -15.07
CA PRO A 203 1.71 -11.84 -15.94
C PRO A 203 0.81 -10.65 -16.31
N ASP A 204 0.25 -10.71 -17.51
CA ASP A 204 -0.73 -9.74 -17.98
C ASP A 204 -1.92 -9.65 -17.02
N GLY A 205 -2.39 -8.43 -16.74
CA GLY A 205 -3.47 -8.17 -15.79
C GLY A 205 -3.07 -8.23 -14.32
N SER A 206 -1.80 -8.43 -14.00
CA SER A 206 -1.29 -8.29 -12.63
C SER A 206 -1.27 -6.83 -12.15
N HIS A 207 -1.11 -6.63 -10.85
CA HIS A 207 -1.00 -5.27 -10.26
C HIS A 207 0.36 -4.60 -10.48
N ALA A 208 1.34 -5.29 -11.08
CA ALA A 208 2.73 -4.79 -11.16
C ALA A 208 2.83 -3.44 -11.88
N GLY A 209 1.99 -3.17 -12.88
CA GLY A 209 1.93 -1.87 -13.57
C GLY A 209 1.62 -0.69 -12.65
N VAL A 210 1.00 -0.91 -11.49
CA VAL A 210 0.74 0.15 -10.50
C VAL A 210 2.05 0.75 -9.97
N LEU A 211 3.13 -0.04 -9.89
CA LEU A 211 4.44 0.43 -9.42
C LEU A 211 4.99 1.57 -10.28
N VAL A 212 4.70 1.59 -11.58
CA VAL A 212 5.08 2.69 -12.46
C VAL A 212 4.37 3.98 -12.04
N ALA A 213 3.07 3.89 -11.74
CA ALA A 213 2.31 5.04 -11.25
C ALA A 213 2.81 5.50 -9.87
N GLU A 214 3.10 4.58 -8.94
CA GLU A 214 3.69 4.90 -7.65
C GLU A 214 5.03 5.64 -7.81
N ALA A 215 5.92 5.15 -8.69
CA ALA A 215 7.22 5.76 -8.95
C ALA A 215 7.10 7.20 -9.51
N HIS A 216 6.16 7.44 -10.44
CA HIS A 216 5.93 8.78 -10.97
C HIS A 216 5.28 9.72 -9.95
N ILE A 217 4.33 9.25 -9.13
CA ILE A 217 3.74 10.07 -8.07
C ILE A 217 4.80 10.47 -7.06
N GLU A 218 5.62 9.52 -6.61
CA GLU A 218 6.72 9.76 -5.68
C GLU A 218 7.72 10.76 -6.25
N HIS A 219 8.17 10.56 -7.49
CA HIS A 219 9.08 11.49 -8.17
C HIS A 219 8.46 12.88 -8.27
N CYS A 220 7.17 12.97 -8.63
CA CYS A 220 6.47 14.25 -8.69
C CYS A 220 6.44 14.97 -7.34
N THR A 221 6.35 14.26 -6.21
CA THR A 221 6.35 14.89 -4.87
C THR A 221 7.70 15.39 -4.39
N ASP A 222 8.77 15.01 -5.07
CA ASP A 222 10.15 15.46 -4.81
C ASP A 222 10.51 16.70 -5.66
N LEU A 223 9.68 17.03 -6.65
CA LEU A 223 9.84 18.20 -7.50
C LEU A 223 9.13 19.43 -6.91
N GLU A 224 9.70 20.61 -7.14
CA GLU A 224 9.15 21.87 -6.63
C GLU A 224 8.37 22.65 -7.70
N GLY A 225 7.36 23.40 -7.25
CA GLY A 225 6.68 24.41 -8.07
C GLY A 225 6.11 23.87 -9.38
N THR A 226 6.44 24.54 -10.49
CA THR A 226 5.93 24.20 -11.82
C THR A 226 6.51 22.91 -12.39
N GLN A 227 7.70 22.48 -11.93
CA GLN A 227 8.37 21.28 -12.42
C GLN A 227 7.56 20.02 -12.13
N ALA A 228 6.96 19.94 -10.94
CA ALA A 228 6.08 18.84 -10.57
C ALA A 228 4.89 18.71 -11.54
N ALA A 229 4.26 19.84 -11.88
CA ALA A 229 3.12 19.87 -12.79
C ALA A 229 3.52 19.59 -14.25
N GLU A 230 4.69 20.05 -14.69
CA GLU A 230 5.23 19.77 -16.03
C GLU A 230 5.64 18.31 -16.21
N TYR A 231 6.19 17.68 -15.16
CA TYR A 231 6.64 16.31 -15.19
C TYR A 231 5.52 15.32 -15.53
N LEU A 232 4.40 15.35 -14.80
CA LEU A 232 3.27 14.44 -15.08
C LEU A 232 2.47 14.84 -16.32
N ARG A 233 2.53 16.10 -16.77
CA ARG A 233 1.98 16.53 -18.06
C ARG A 233 2.76 16.01 -19.26
N ASN A 234 4.03 15.64 -19.07
CA ASN A 234 4.89 15.15 -20.13
C ASN A 234 4.26 13.95 -20.85
N VAL A 235 4.25 14.00 -22.18
CA VAL A 235 3.69 12.96 -23.05
C VAL A 235 4.38 11.62 -22.83
N SER A 236 5.70 11.58 -22.61
CA SER A 236 6.41 10.32 -22.39
C SER A 236 5.96 9.64 -21.10
N VAL A 237 5.78 10.42 -20.02
CA VAL A 237 5.29 9.94 -18.72
C VAL A 237 3.84 9.47 -18.84
N ARG A 238 2.98 10.25 -19.50
CA ARG A 238 1.59 9.83 -19.79
C ARG A 238 1.55 8.52 -20.55
N ASP A 239 2.36 8.37 -21.59
CA ASP A 239 2.35 7.18 -22.42
C ASP A 239 2.93 5.96 -21.69
N GLU A 240 3.88 6.14 -20.78
CA GLU A 240 4.36 5.11 -19.84
C GLU A 240 3.26 4.67 -18.88
N LEU A 241 2.57 5.62 -18.23
CA LEU A 241 1.41 5.34 -17.37
C LEU A 241 0.29 4.59 -18.12
N ARG A 242 -0.01 4.98 -19.36
CA ARG A 242 -0.99 4.29 -20.22
C ARG A 242 -0.60 2.86 -20.51
N ARG A 243 0.67 2.60 -20.86
CA ARG A 243 1.17 1.23 -21.08
C ARG A 243 1.06 0.40 -19.80
N ALA A 244 1.49 0.96 -18.67
CA ALA A 244 1.42 0.29 -17.38
C ALA A 244 -0.03 -0.03 -16.97
N ALA A 245 -0.97 0.90 -17.14
CA ALA A 245 -2.39 0.66 -16.86
C ALA A 245 -2.99 -0.44 -17.74
N ARG A 246 -2.65 -0.46 -19.05
CA ARG A 246 -3.11 -1.48 -20.00
C ARG A 246 -2.56 -2.88 -19.73
N ALA A 247 -1.32 -2.98 -19.25
CA ALA A 247 -0.73 -4.25 -18.84
C ALA A 247 -1.24 -4.74 -17.47
N SER A 248 -1.91 -3.86 -16.71
CA SER A 248 -2.38 -4.14 -15.35
C SER A 248 -3.91 -4.10 -15.24
N VAL A 249 -4.47 -3.18 -14.45
CA VAL A 249 -5.89 -3.14 -14.08
C VAL A 249 -6.86 -2.84 -15.22
N LEU A 250 -6.35 -2.44 -16.39
CA LEU A 250 -7.15 -2.28 -17.62
C LEU A 250 -6.95 -3.42 -18.61
N HIS A 251 -6.13 -4.42 -18.29
CA HIS A 251 -5.95 -5.60 -19.12
C HIS A 251 -7.24 -6.47 -19.09
N PRO A 252 -7.65 -7.10 -20.21
CA PRO A 252 -8.82 -7.98 -20.24
C PRO A 252 -8.76 -9.15 -19.25
N ASP A 253 -7.56 -9.66 -18.96
CA ASP A 253 -7.37 -10.79 -18.02
C ASP A 253 -7.29 -10.35 -16.56
N HIS A 254 -7.30 -9.04 -16.29
CA HIS A 254 -7.30 -8.55 -14.91
C HIS A 254 -8.55 -9.02 -14.17
N ARG A 255 -8.33 -9.67 -13.02
CA ARG A 255 -9.38 -10.05 -12.10
C ARG A 255 -9.39 -9.08 -10.93
N ARG A 256 -10.57 -8.56 -10.64
CA ARG A 256 -10.78 -7.71 -9.46
C ARG A 256 -10.55 -8.54 -8.20
N ASP A 257 -9.54 -8.17 -7.43
CA ASP A 257 -9.16 -8.76 -6.13
C ASP A 257 -9.19 -7.67 -5.05
N TRP A 258 -8.68 -7.91 -3.84
CA TRP A 258 -8.70 -6.94 -2.74
C TRP A 258 -7.82 -5.69 -2.97
N HIS A 259 -6.92 -5.70 -3.95
CA HIS A 259 -6.02 -4.58 -4.27
C HIS A 259 -6.61 -3.60 -5.29
N TRP A 260 -7.79 -3.88 -5.83
CA TRP A 260 -8.43 -3.11 -6.89
C TRP A 260 -8.58 -1.61 -6.56
N THR A 261 -9.06 -1.26 -5.36
CA THR A 261 -9.32 0.13 -4.95
C THR A 261 -8.02 0.92 -4.92
N GLY A 262 -6.96 0.34 -4.35
CA GLY A 262 -5.63 0.94 -4.32
C GLY A 262 -5.09 1.20 -5.72
N SER A 263 -5.16 0.17 -6.57
CA SER A 263 -4.61 0.21 -7.92
C SER A 263 -5.27 1.26 -8.81
N HIS A 264 -6.61 1.29 -8.85
CA HIS A 264 -7.31 2.32 -9.62
C HIS A 264 -7.12 3.71 -9.01
N SER A 265 -7.07 3.84 -7.67
CA SER A 265 -6.86 5.14 -7.02
C SER A 265 -5.49 5.73 -7.34
N THR A 266 -4.44 4.90 -7.41
CA THR A 266 -3.08 5.33 -7.78
C THR A 266 -3.02 5.82 -9.22
N PHE A 267 -3.56 5.07 -10.18
CA PHE A 267 -3.61 5.52 -11.59
C PHE A 267 -4.48 6.76 -11.77
N ALA A 268 -5.65 6.83 -11.13
CA ALA A 268 -6.53 8.00 -11.17
C ALA A 268 -5.79 9.25 -10.70
N LEU A 269 -5.06 9.16 -9.58
CA LEU A 269 -4.24 10.26 -9.08
C LEU A 269 -3.14 10.66 -10.07
N ALA A 270 -2.35 9.71 -10.58
CA ALA A 270 -1.25 9.99 -11.50
C ALA A 270 -1.73 10.72 -12.77
N PHE A 271 -2.81 10.24 -13.40
CA PHE A 271 -3.39 10.89 -14.57
C PHE A 271 -4.00 12.26 -14.25
N SER A 272 -4.70 12.39 -13.11
CA SER A 272 -5.29 13.67 -12.69
C SER A 272 -4.23 14.74 -12.41
N LEU A 273 -3.11 14.39 -11.78
CA LEU A 273 -2.00 15.32 -11.55
C LEU A 273 -1.35 15.77 -12.87
N GLY A 274 -1.29 14.90 -13.86
CA GLY A 274 -0.86 15.22 -15.22
C GLY A 274 -1.88 15.96 -16.09
N GLY A 275 -3.12 16.17 -15.60
CA GLY A 275 -4.21 16.77 -16.39
C GLY A 275 -4.79 15.86 -17.48
N HIS A 276 -4.49 14.56 -17.45
CA HIS A 276 -4.91 13.57 -18.45
C HIS A 276 -6.28 12.98 -18.10
N LEU A 277 -7.30 13.84 -18.01
CA LEU A 277 -8.62 13.49 -17.48
C LEU A 277 -9.31 12.34 -18.22
N GLY A 278 -9.15 12.25 -19.55
CA GLY A 278 -9.69 11.14 -20.34
C GLY A 278 -9.08 9.77 -19.99
N ASP A 279 -7.82 9.75 -19.58
CA ASP A 279 -7.17 8.51 -19.11
C ASP A 279 -7.58 8.18 -17.67
N ALA A 280 -7.74 9.20 -16.82
CA ALA A 280 -8.22 9.03 -15.45
C ALA A 280 -9.66 8.49 -15.39
N ALA A 281 -10.49 8.82 -16.38
CA ALA A 281 -11.92 8.52 -16.40
C ALA A 281 -12.22 7.04 -16.17
N ARG A 282 -11.50 6.13 -16.85
CA ARG A 282 -11.71 4.67 -16.70
C ARG A 282 -11.43 4.18 -15.28
N HIS A 283 -10.44 4.76 -14.60
CA HIS A 283 -10.13 4.41 -13.22
C HIS A 283 -11.19 4.95 -12.26
N PHE A 284 -11.66 6.17 -12.47
CA PHE A 284 -12.76 6.73 -11.69
C PHE A 284 -14.09 6.00 -11.90
N THR A 285 -14.38 5.53 -13.11
CA THR A 285 -15.55 4.66 -13.37
C THR A 285 -15.45 3.36 -12.57
N ALA A 286 -14.27 2.72 -12.54
CA ALA A 286 -14.07 1.49 -11.78
C ALA A 286 -14.18 1.69 -10.26
N LEU A 287 -13.74 2.85 -9.75
CA LEU A 287 -13.80 3.25 -8.34
C LEU A 287 -15.21 3.61 -7.86
N GLY A 288 -16.00 4.29 -8.70
CA GLY A 288 -17.27 4.88 -8.29
C GLY A 288 -17.07 5.86 -7.12
N ASP A 289 -17.67 5.53 -5.98
CA ASP A 289 -17.54 6.31 -4.74
C ASP A 289 -16.45 5.83 -3.79
N THR A 290 -15.71 4.78 -4.13
CA THR A 290 -14.61 4.29 -3.30
C THR A 290 -13.29 4.97 -3.65
N ALA A 291 -12.40 5.11 -2.67
CA ALA A 291 -11.06 5.63 -2.87
C ALA A 291 -10.08 5.00 -1.87
N SER A 292 -8.87 4.69 -2.31
CA SER A 292 -7.76 4.40 -1.40
C SER A 292 -7.07 5.72 -1.04
N GLU A 293 -6.93 5.98 0.25
CA GLU A 293 -6.34 7.23 0.73
C GLU A 293 -4.82 7.29 0.54
N SER A 294 -4.16 6.17 0.24
CA SER A 294 -2.69 5.98 0.35
C SER A 294 -1.86 7.13 -0.26
N PHE A 295 -1.87 7.27 -1.59
CA PHE A 295 -1.17 8.37 -2.26
C PHE A 295 -2.00 9.67 -2.30
N TRP A 296 -3.33 9.56 -2.21
CA TRP A 296 -4.19 10.74 -2.22
C TRP A 296 -3.91 11.68 -1.04
N ARG A 297 -3.55 11.13 0.13
CA ARG A 297 -3.14 11.89 1.31
C ARG A 297 -1.92 12.80 1.10
N TYR A 298 -1.19 12.68 -0.02
CA TYR A 298 -0.12 13.63 -0.35
C TYR A 298 -0.67 14.99 -0.77
N LEU A 299 -1.95 15.06 -1.16
CA LEU A 299 -2.60 16.30 -1.52
C LEU A 299 -3.28 16.96 -0.32
N PRO A 300 -3.19 18.30 -0.18
CA PRO A 300 -4.03 19.02 0.76
C PRO A 300 -5.50 18.91 0.33
N ASP A 301 -6.39 18.72 1.30
CA ASP A 301 -7.83 18.54 1.09
C ASP A 301 -8.16 17.47 0.03
N TRP A 302 -7.45 16.34 0.11
CA TRP A 302 -7.49 15.31 -0.93
C TRP A 302 -8.89 14.74 -1.20
N LYS A 303 -9.81 14.73 -0.22
CA LYS A 303 -11.19 14.25 -0.42
C LYS A 303 -11.95 15.15 -1.39
N THR A 304 -11.84 16.46 -1.22
CA THR A 304 -12.42 17.43 -2.15
C THR A 304 -11.76 17.32 -3.52
N ARG A 305 -10.43 17.20 -3.56
CA ARG A 305 -9.68 17.01 -4.83
C ARG A 305 -10.10 15.74 -5.56
N PHE A 306 -10.26 14.63 -4.85
CA PHE A 306 -10.74 13.37 -5.42
C PHE A 306 -12.09 13.56 -6.10
N THR A 307 -13.06 14.13 -5.38
CA THR A 307 -14.40 14.38 -5.92
C THR A 307 -14.39 15.31 -7.14
N GLN A 308 -13.63 16.40 -7.08
CA GLN A 308 -13.50 17.34 -8.21
C GLN A 308 -12.88 16.67 -9.44
N GLN A 309 -11.78 15.94 -9.26
CA GLN A 309 -11.07 15.26 -10.33
C GLN A 309 -11.91 14.14 -10.94
N ARG A 310 -12.63 13.39 -10.11
CA ARG A 310 -13.58 12.38 -10.55
C ARG A 310 -14.67 12.98 -11.41
N THR A 311 -15.33 14.05 -10.95
CA THR A 311 -16.38 14.73 -11.72
C THR A 311 -15.85 15.24 -13.06
N ALA A 312 -14.68 15.89 -13.05
CA ALA A 312 -14.06 16.42 -14.27
C ALA A 312 -13.67 15.29 -15.25
N ALA A 313 -13.12 14.18 -14.76
CA ALA A 313 -12.74 13.04 -15.58
C ALA A 313 -13.96 12.32 -16.16
N LEU A 314 -15.00 12.08 -15.38
CA LEU A 314 -16.22 11.41 -15.87
C LEU A 314 -16.97 12.25 -16.92
N ALA A 315 -16.82 13.58 -16.92
CA ALA A 315 -17.36 14.45 -17.96
C ALA A 315 -16.63 14.34 -19.32
N THR A 316 -15.55 13.55 -19.41
CA THR A 316 -14.81 13.30 -20.66
C THR A 316 -15.24 12.01 -21.38
N LEU A 317 -16.12 11.21 -20.77
CA LEU A 317 -16.72 10.01 -21.35
C LEU A 317 -17.95 10.37 -22.18
#